data_AF-A0A925QYD8-F1
#
_entry.id   AF-A0A925QYD8-F1
#
_cell.length_a   1.000
_cell.length_b   1.000
_cell.length_c   1.000
_cell.angle_alpha   90.00
_cell.angle_beta   90.00
_cell.angle_gamma   90.00
#
_symmetry.space_group_name_H-M   'P 1'
#
loop_
_entity.id
_entity.type
_entity.pdbx_description
1 polymer ?
#
loop_
_entity_poly.entity_id
_entity_poly.type
_entity_poly.pdbx_seq_one_letter_code
_entity_poly.pdbx_strand_id
1 'polypeptide(L)'
;MQWRLILDSLGAGLPVLVLHLAATLLLLGVGIAGYMAITPFNERRLIAAGNPAAGMVLGGTVVALALPLAATLATSNAALDILIWGAVAVLFQLLAFAVAALLVRGLRAQIEAGNMAAAMTQMGIQIAFALINAAAMAG
;
A
#
# COMPACT_ATOMS: atom_id res chain seq x y z
N MET A 1 -30.41 -31.91 -1.04
CA MET A 1 -29.00 -32.15 -0.66
C MET A 1 -28.31 -30.79 -0.51
N GLN A 2 -28.15 -30.30 0.72
CA GLN A 2 -27.53 -28.99 1.01
C GLN A 2 -26.07 -28.89 0.52
N TRP A 3 -25.36 -30.02 0.42
CA TRP A 3 -23.96 -30.07 -0.03
C TRP A 3 -23.73 -29.62 -1.48
N ARG A 4 -24.69 -29.85 -2.39
CA ARG A 4 -24.57 -29.40 -3.79
C ARG A 4 -24.60 -27.87 -3.88
N LEU A 5 -25.49 -27.23 -3.12
CA LEU A 5 -25.58 -25.76 -3.04
C LEU A 5 -24.29 -25.13 -2.52
N ILE A 6 -23.60 -25.78 -1.57
CA ILE A 6 -22.31 -25.32 -1.04
C ILE A 6 -21.24 -25.40 -2.13
N LEU A 7 -21.15 -26.51 -2.85
CA LEU A 7 -20.16 -26.70 -3.92
C LEU A 7 -20.40 -25.75 -5.11
N ASP A 8 -21.67 -25.53 -5.47
CA ASP A 8 -22.05 -24.59 -6.53
C ASP A 8 -21.72 -23.13 -6.14
N SER A 9 -21.94 -22.76 -4.87
CA SER A 9 -21.59 -21.43 -4.33
C SER A 9 -20.07 -21.21 -4.29
N LEU A 10 -19.31 -22.24 -3.92
CA LEU A 10 -17.84 -22.19 -3.97
C LEU A 10 -17.33 -22.07 -5.40
N GLY A 11 -17.90 -22.84 -6.34
CA GLY A 11 -17.54 -22.78 -7.76
C GLY A 11 -17.79 -21.42 -8.38
N ALA A 12 -18.86 -20.73 -7.99
CA ALA A 12 -19.16 -19.37 -8.46
C ALA A 12 -18.34 -18.28 -7.73
N GLY A 13 -18.11 -18.43 -6.42
CA GLY A 13 -17.44 -17.42 -5.59
C GLY A 13 -15.91 -17.43 -5.71
N LEU A 14 -15.28 -18.60 -5.88
CA LEU A 14 -13.82 -18.72 -5.94
C LEU A 14 -13.18 -17.92 -7.09
N PRO A 15 -13.68 -17.97 -8.34
CA PRO A 15 -13.13 -17.17 -9.43
C PRO A 15 -13.21 -15.67 -9.17
N VAL A 16 -14.31 -15.20 -8.57
CA VAL A 16 -14.51 -13.80 -8.21
C VAL A 16 -13.50 -13.39 -7.14
N LEU A 17 -13.37 -14.17 -6.06
CA LEU A 17 -12.39 -13.95 -4.99
C LEU A 17 -10.97 -13.85 -5.54
N VAL A 18 -10.55 -14.84 -6.35
CA VAL A 18 -9.21 -14.88 -6.92
C VAL A 18 -8.96 -13.68 -7.82
N LEU A 19 -9.94 -13.30 -8.64
CA LEU A 19 -9.82 -12.14 -9.53
C LEU A 19 -9.67 -10.82 -8.76
N HIS A 20 -10.50 -10.61 -7.73
CA HIS A 20 -10.48 -9.38 -6.94
C HIS A 20 -9.19 -9.30 -6.09
N LEU A 21 -8.76 -10.43 -5.53
CA LEU A 21 -7.49 -10.53 -4.81
C LEU A 21 -6.30 -10.26 -5.73
N ALA A 22 -6.26 -10.89 -6.91
CA ALA A 22 -5.19 -10.70 -7.87
C ALA A 22 -5.10 -9.25 -8.36
N ALA A 23 -6.23 -8.61 -8.67
CA ALA A 23 -6.28 -7.21 -9.06
C ALA A 23 -5.72 -6.28 -7.96
N THR A 24 -6.11 -6.53 -6.71
CA THR A 24 -5.66 -5.74 -5.55
C THR A 24 -4.17 -5.94 -5.27
N LEU A 25 -3.67 -7.18 -5.35
CA LEU A 25 -2.25 -7.49 -5.19
C LEU A 25 -1.40 -6.91 -6.31
N LEU A 26 -1.91 -6.90 -7.54
CA LEU A 26 -1.26 -6.24 -8.67
C LEU A 26 -1.09 -4.75 -8.40
N LEU A 27 -2.16 -4.07 -7.95
CA LEU A 27 -2.11 -2.65 -7.59
C LEU A 27 -1.15 -2.37 -6.43
N LEU A 28 -1.13 -3.23 -5.41
CA LEU A 28 -0.16 -3.11 -4.33
C LEU A 28 1.28 -3.22 -4.85
N GLY A 29 1.55 -4.19 -5.71
CA GLY A 29 2.85 -4.36 -6.36
C GLY A 29 3.25 -3.15 -7.20
N VAL A 30 2.32 -2.61 -7.99
CA VAL A 30 2.52 -1.37 -8.77
C VAL A 30 2.79 -0.18 -7.87
N GLY A 31 2.04 -0.03 -6.76
CA GLY A 31 2.24 1.04 -5.79
C GLY A 31 3.62 0.97 -5.13
N ILE A 32 4.07 -0.23 -4.73
CA ILE A 32 5.41 -0.44 -4.18
C ILE A 32 6.48 -0.10 -5.22
N ALA A 33 6.32 -0.57 -6.46
CA ALA A 33 7.27 -0.26 -7.53
C ALA A 33 7.32 1.24 -7.84
N GLY A 34 6.17 1.91 -7.89
CA GLY A 34 6.05 3.35 -8.08
C GLY A 34 6.71 4.13 -6.95
N TYR A 35 6.49 3.73 -5.70
CA TYR A 35 7.17 4.28 -4.54
C TYR A 35 8.69 4.18 -4.70
N MET A 36 9.22 2.97 -4.94
CA MET A 36 10.67 2.74 -5.08
C MET A 36 11.30 3.49 -6.26
N ALA A 37 10.51 3.79 -7.30
CA ALA A 37 10.97 4.57 -8.44
C ALA A 37 11.05 6.09 -8.15
N ILE A 38 10.20 6.59 -7.25
CA ILE A 38 10.14 8.02 -6.89
C ILE A 38 11.10 8.34 -5.73
N THR A 39 11.39 7.38 -4.84
CA THR A 39 12.25 7.64 -3.68
C THR A 39 13.68 7.99 -4.10
N PRO A 40 14.29 9.05 -3.53
CA PRO A 40 15.62 9.51 -3.94
C PRO A 40 16.79 8.70 -3.35
N PHE A 41 16.52 7.66 -2.55
CA PHE A 41 17.53 6.76 -1.99
C PHE A 41 17.22 5.31 -2.38
N ASN A 42 18.26 4.46 -2.40
CA ASN A 42 18.12 3.07 -2.80
C ASN A 42 17.80 2.18 -1.59
N GLU A 43 16.52 1.91 -1.34
CA GLU A 43 16.07 1.11 -0.19
C GLU A 43 16.63 -0.30 -0.24
N ARG A 44 16.67 -0.94 -1.42
CA ARG A 44 17.19 -2.31 -1.54
C ARG A 44 18.62 -2.40 -1.04
N ARG A 45 19.45 -1.45 -1.47
CA ARG A 45 20.85 -1.37 -1.04
C ARG A 45 20.97 -1.09 0.45
N LEU A 46 20.20 -0.13 0.97
CA LEU A 46 20.26 0.24 2.39
C LEU A 46 19.78 -0.89 3.30
N ILE A 47 18.69 -1.58 2.92
CA ILE A 47 18.16 -2.73 3.65
C ILE A 47 19.15 -3.90 3.61
N ALA A 48 19.75 -4.17 2.45
CA ALA A 48 20.79 -5.20 2.32
C ALA A 48 22.04 -4.87 3.15
N ALA A 49 22.33 -3.58 3.35
CA ALA A 49 23.40 -3.10 4.24
C ALA A 49 22.99 -3.08 5.73
N GLY A 50 21.81 -3.58 6.08
CA GLY A 50 21.33 -3.66 7.47
C GLY A 50 20.81 -2.35 8.04
N ASN A 51 20.47 -1.35 7.21
CA ASN A 51 19.92 -0.09 7.68
C ASN A 51 18.44 -0.27 8.11
N PRO A 52 18.13 -0.15 9.42
CA PRO A 52 16.78 -0.40 9.92
C PRO A 52 15.80 0.72 9.53
N ALA A 53 16.28 1.95 9.34
CA ALA A 53 15.45 3.10 8.97
C ALA A 53 14.88 2.94 7.56
N ALA A 54 15.71 2.48 6.62
CA ALA A 54 15.25 2.17 5.26
C ALA A 54 14.20 1.04 5.26
N GLY A 55 14.41 0.00 6.08
CA GLY A 55 13.44 -1.08 6.26
C GLY A 55 12.12 -0.59 6.85
N MET A 56 12.17 0.29 7.84
CA MET A 56 11.00 0.87 8.49
C MET A 56 10.16 1.72 7.53
N VAL A 57 10.78 2.58 6.72
CA VAL A 57 10.05 3.41 5.73
C VAL A 57 9.42 2.54 4.65
N LEU A 58 10.17 1.56 4.10
CA LEU A 58 9.64 0.68 3.05
C LEU A 58 8.49 -0.18 3.60
N GLY A 59 8.70 -0.84 4.74
CA GLY A 59 7.68 -1.67 5.39
C GLY A 59 6.43 -0.87 5.77
N GLY A 60 6.63 0.32 6.34
CA GLY A 60 5.54 1.25 6.65
C GLY A 60 4.77 1.68 5.41
N THR A 61 5.45 1.91 4.29
CA THR A 61 4.81 2.27 3.02
C THR A 61 4.02 1.12 2.41
N VAL A 62 4.52 -0.13 2.50
CA VAL A 62 3.75 -1.32 2.08
C VAL A 62 2.45 -1.43 2.86
N VAL A 63 2.50 -1.26 4.19
CA VAL A 63 1.31 -1.27 5.04
C VAL A 63 0.38 -0.12 4.68
N ALA A 64 0.91 1.09 4.51
CA ALA A 64 0.11 2.26 4.16
C ALA A 64 -0.59 2.11 2.80
N LEU A 65 0.06 1.54 1.78
CA LEU A 65 -0.57 1.25 0.48
C LEU A 65 -1.68 0.20 0.60
N ALA A 66 -1.50 -0.81 1.45
CA ALA A 66 -2.46 -1.89 1.59
C ALA A 66 -3.78 -1.44 2.23
N LEU A 67 -3.78 -0.42 3.10
CA LEU A 67 -4.97 0.03 3.83
C LEU A 67 -6.11 0.52 2.91
N PRO A 68 -5.91 1.53 2.04
CA PRO A 68 -6.98 1.98 1.15
C PRO A 68 -7.30 0.95 0.06
N LEU A 69 -6.31 0.14 -0.37
CA LEU A 69 -6.56 -0.96 -1.29
C LEU A 69 -7.48 -2.03 -0.68
N ALA A 70 -7.30 -2.36 0.61
CA ALA A 70 -8.17 -3.26 1.34
C ALA A 70 -9.59 -2.70 1.46
N ALA A 71 -9.73 -1.39 1.72
CA ALA A 71 -11.03 -0.72 1.73
C ALA A 71 -11.72 -0.81 0.35
N THR A 72 -11.01 -0.51 -0.74
CA THR A 72 -11.57 -0.64 -2.10
C THR A 72 -11.97 -2.06 -2.44
N LEU A 73 -11.18 -3.05 -2.04
CA LEU A 73 -11.50 -4.46 -2.23
C LEU A 73 -12.77 -4.86 -1.46
N ALA A 74 -12.97 -4.32 -0.26
CA ALA A 74 -14.11 -4.62 0.59
C ALA A 74 -15.42 -3.99 0.10
N THR A 75 -15.37 -2.85 -0.60
CA THR A 75 -16.55 -2.11 -1.06
C THR A 75 -16.87 -2.26 -2.54
N SER A 76 -15.98 -2.87 -3.34
CA SER A 76 -16.20 -3.03 -4.78
C SER A 76 -16.98 -4.29 -5.14
N ASN A 77 -17.90 -4.15 -6.11
CA ASN A 77 -18.68 -5.27 -6.66
C ASN A 77 -18.09 -5.82 -7.97
N ALA A 78 -17.20 -5.07 -8.62
CA ALA A 78 -16.55 -5.46 -9.87
C ALA A 78 -15.03 -5.27 -9.78
N ALA A 79 -14.30 -6.16 -10.45
CA ALA A 79 -12.84 -6.06 -10.52
C ALA A 79 -12.37 -4.76 -11.21
N LEU A 80 -13.15 -4.22 -12.15
CA LEU A 80 -12.84 -2.94 -12.78
C LEU A 80 -12.92 -1.77 -11.79
N ASP A 81 -13.89 -1.78 -10.87
CA ASP A 81 -14.02 -0.75 -9.84
C ASP A 81 -12.79 -0.77 -8.92
N ILE A 82 -12.31 -1.97 -8.53
CA ILE A 82 -11.05 -2.13 -7.78
C ILE A 82 -9.89 -1.51 -8.54
N LEU A 83 -9.77 -1.76 -9.85
CA LEU A 83 -8.65 -1.25 -10.63
C LEU A 83 -8.66 0.28 -10.70
N ILE A 84 -9.81 0.90 -10.94
CA ILE A 84 -9.94 2.35 -11.07
C ILE A 84 -9.70 3.01 -9.71
N TRP A 85 -10.44 2.61 -8.68
CA TRP A 85 -10.37 3.24 -7.36
C TRP A 85 -9.10 2.89 -6.61
N GLY A 86 -8.60 1.66 -6.79
CA GLY A 86 -7.31 1.26 -6.25
C GLY A 86 -6.15 2.02 -6.89
N ALA A 87 -6.21 2.34 -8.19
CA ALA A 87 -5.22 3.22 -8.81
C ALA A 87 -5.26 4.65 -8.22
N VAL A 88 -6.45 5.19 -7.97
CA VAL A 88 -6.61 6.50 -7.29
C VAL A 88 -6.04 6.44 -5.87
N ALA A 89 -6.31 5.36 -5.13
CA ALA A 89 -5.78 5.15 -3.79
C ALA A 89 -4.24 5.11 -3.78
N VAL A 90 -3.63 4.37 -4.71
CA VAL A 90 -2.17 4.32 -4.87
C VAL A 90 -1.62 5.71 -5.20
N LEU A 91 -2.25 6.43 -6.14
CA LEU A 91 -1.82 7.78 -6.51
C LEU A 91 -1.80 8.72 -5.31
N PHE A 92 -2.89 8.77 -4.53
CA PHE A 92 -2.94 9.61 -3.34
C PHE A 92 -1.92 9.19 -2.28
N GLN A 93 -1.64 7.89 -2.15
CA GLN A 93 -0.64 7.42 -1.20
C GLN A 93 0.78 7.84 -1.61
N LEU A 94 1.10 7.82 -2.90
CA LEU A 94 2.40 8.30 -3.40
C LEU A 94 2.54 9.82 -3.23
N LEU A 95 1.46 10.57 -3.44
CA LEU A 95 1.43 12.00 -3.16
C LEU A 95 1.61 12.30 -1.67
N ALA A 96 0.95 11.54 -0.80
CA ALA A 96 1.11 11.67 0.65
C ALA A 96 2.55 11.40 1.09
N PHE A 97 3.21 10.39 0.51
CA PHE A 97 4.62 10.15 0.75
C PHE A 97 5.48 11.35 0.38
N ALA A 98 5.26 11.92 -0.82
CA ALA A 98 6.02 13.06 -1.30
C ALA A 98 5.84 14.27 -0.38
N VAL A 99 4.61 14.56 0.04
CA VAL A 99 4.32 15.65 1.00
C VAL A 99 4.99 15.37 2.35
N ALA A 100 4.86 14.16 2.88
CA ALA A 100 5.48 13.78 4.15
C ALA A 100 7.02 13.89 4.09
N ALA A 101 7.61 13.53 2.94
CA ALA A 101 9.04 13.64 2.70
C ALA A 101 9.53 15.10 2.65
N LEU A 102 8.67 16.05 2.25
CA LEU A 102 8.96 17.48 2.32
C LEU A 102 8.89 18.02 3.76
N LEU A 103 8.00 17.48 4.60
CA LEU A 103 7.88 17.86 6.00
C LEU A 103 9.11 17.42 6.81
N VAL A 104 9.68 16.25 6.50
CA VAL A 104 10.90 15.75 7.14
C VAL A 104 12.13 16.32 6.40
N ARG A 105 12.65 17.45 6.88
CA ARG A 105 13.84 18.11 6.28
C ARG A 105 15.00 17.12 6.15
N GLY A 106 15.52 16.97 4.94
CA GLY A 106 16.65 16.09 4.66
C GLY A 106 16.35 14.60 4.85
N LEU A 107 15.09 14.15 4.67
CA LEU A 107 14.67 12.76 4.87
C LEU A 107 15.66 11.75 4.28
N ARG A 108 16.12 11.96 3.04
CA ARG A 108 17.12 11.10 2.39
C ARG A 108 18.36 10.89 3.25
N ALA A 109 19.02 11.97 3.66
CA ALA A 109 20.24 11.90 4.45
C ALA A 109 19.98 11.26 5.82
N GLN A 110 18.81 11.53 6.42
CA GLN A 110 18.42 10.91 7.68
C GLN A 110 18.22 9.40 7.55
N ILE A 111 17.55 8.94 6.49
CA ILE A 111 17.36 7.51 6.23
C ILE A 111 18.70 6.84 5.89
N GLU A 112 19.53 7.44 5.05
CA GLU A 112 20.87 6.92 4.72
C GLU A 112 21.75 6.80 5.98
N ALA A 113 21.61 7.72 6.94
CA ALA A 113 22.29 7.69 8.24
C ALA A 113 21.66 6.72 9.27
N GLY A 114 20.56 6.03 8.93
CA GLY A 114 19.91 5.08 9.82
C GLY A 114 19.06 5.72 10.93
N ASN A 115 18.62 6.96 10.76
CA ASN A 115 17.80 7.66 11.76
C ASN A 115 16.39 7.04 11.84
N MET A 116 16.20 6.19 12.85
CA MET A 116 14.91 5.54 13.12
C MET A 116 13.81 6.51 13.51
N ALA A 117 14.12 7.62 14.20
CA ALA A 117 13.09 8.58 14.58
C ALA A 117 12.47 9.22 13.33
N ALA A 118 13.29 9.66 12.38
CA ALA A 118 12.82 10.20 11.10
C ALA A 118 12.00 9.16 10.30
N ALA A 119 12.46 7.91 10.28
CA ALA A 119 11.74 6.81 9.61
C ALA A 119 10.36 6.55 10.24
N MET A 120 10.28 6.49 11.57
CA MET A 120 9.04 6.29 12.30
C MET A 120 8.07 7.46 12.12
N THR A 121 8.55 8.70 12.12
CA THR A 121 7.73 9.88 11.81
C THR A 121 7.15 9.79 10.41
N GLN A 122 7.97 9.47 9.41
CA GLN A 122 7.54 9.33 8.02
C GLN A 122 6.49 8.22 7.87
N MET A 123 6.73 7.05 8.48
CA MET A 123 5.79 5.94 8.50
C MET A 123 4.47 6.33 9.19
N GLY A 124 4.52 7.02 10.32
CA GLY A 124 3.33 7.46 11.06
C GLY A 124 2.44 8.38 10.23
N ILE A 125 3.04 9.36 9.55
CA ILE A 125 2.32 10.28 8.65
C ILE A 125 1.66 9.50 7.50
N GLN A 126 2.42 8.59 6.87
CA GLN A 126 1.93 7.75 5.78
C GLN A 126 0.72 6.89 6.18
N ILE A 127 0.81 6.23 7.34
CA ILE A 127 -0.27 5.37 7.84
C ILE A 127 -1.49 6.22 8.24
N ALA A 128 -1.30 7.36 8.89
CA ALA A 128 -2.40 8.25 9.25
C ALA A 128 -3.17 8.71 7.99
N PHE A 129 -2.46 9.12 6.94
CA PHE A 129 -3.07 9.48 5.67
C PHE A 129 -3.78 8.28 5.02
N ALA A 130 -3.14 7.12 5.01
CA ALA A 130 -3.70 5.89 4.45
C ALA A 130 -5.02 5.48 5.13
N LEU A 131 -5.11 5.62 6.45
CA LEU A 131 -6.33 5.35 7.21
C LEU A 131 -7.48 6.29 6.82
N ILE A 132 -7.19 7.58 6.68
CA ILE A 132 -8.19 8.58 6.24
C ILE A 132 -8.64 8.27 4.80
N ASN A 133 -7.69 7.98 3.92
CA ASN A 133 -7.99 7.59 2.54
C ASN A 133 -8.83 6.31 2.50
N ALA A 134 -8.47 5.29 3.28
CA ALA A 134 -9.23 4.04 3.38
C ALA A 134 -10.67 4.27 3.85
N ALA A 135 -10.87 5.14 4.85
CA ALA A 135 -12.21 5.51 5.30
C ALA A 135 -13.02 6.21 4.20
N ALA A 136 -12.39 7.09 3.42
CA ALA A 136 -13.04 7.75 2.28
C ALA A 136 -13.41 6.78 1.14
N MET A 137 -12.61 5.73 0.93
CA MET A 137 -12.92 4.68 -0.06
C MET A 137 -14.00 3.70 0.41
N ALA A 138 -14.22 3.63 1.73
CA ALA A 138 -15.17 2.71 2.34
C ALA A 138 -16.58 3.30 2.53
N GLY A 139 -16.72 4.63 2.47
CA GLY A 139 -17.99 5.36 2.63
C GLY A 139 -18.60 5.76 1.31
#